data_AF-A0A8B9VCK2-F1
#
_entry.id   AF-A0A8B9VCK2-F1
#
_cell.length_a   1.000
_cell.length_b   1.000
_cell.length_c   1.000
_cell.angle_alpha   90.00
_cell.angle_beta   90.00
_cell.angle_gamma   90.00
#
_symmetry.space_group_name_H-M   'P 1'
#
loop_
_entity.id
_entity.type
_entity.pdbx_description
1 polymer ?
#
loop_
_entity_poly.entity_id
_entity_poly.type
_entity_poly.pdbx_seq_one_letter_code
_entity_poly.pdbx_strand_id
1 'polypeptide(L)'
;MTFRERLLHKNLQSHLSNQGLVFLLLTSSVMTESCSTYRLEHALHRPQEGLFQKVPLVVTNLGMAEQQGYRTVSGSCVSSGFVRAVRQHRSDFFYEDGSLQEVHKINEMYATLQEELKNICSTVEVSERSVEKLLAEVSQLKEEIKKKKQQKNSGEKKDRPEEPKENVLLCQALQTYFPNSGLQTCIVSFKGRRISKNCCKTDHKINITDKLTLMVEEKDFPEHETRQLTKRKVKGTTAGPKSFKKSRSLQLHQKLLQDQEDSDQEKKLTLSSTETDEEVLEKLKDTNEYPHSPTF
;
A
#
# COMPACT_ATOMS: atom_id res chain seq x y z
N MET A 1 11.95 9.45 4.92
CA MET A 1 11.83 9.85 6.34
C MET A 1 10.56 10.66 6.53
N THR A 2 9.50 10.04 7.02
CA THR A 2 8.23 10.70 7.35
C THR A 2 8.35 11.58 8.61
N PHE A 3 7.40 12.47 8.86
CA PHE A 3 7.38 13.30 10.07
C PHE A 3 7.40 12.45 11.36
N ARG A 4 6.61 11.37 11.38
CA ARG A 4 6.57 10.43 12.51
C ARG A 4 7.91 9.76 12.76
N GLU A 5 8.58 9.29 11.71
CA GLU A 5 9.92 8.68 11.81
C GLU A 5 10.94 9.67 12.38
N ARG A 6 10.91 10.93 11.95
CA ARG A 6 11.83 11.98 12.46
C ARG A 6 11.62 12.25 13.95
N LEU A 7 10.36 12.35 14.39
CA LEU A 7 10.04 12.58 15.81
C LEU A 7 10.42 11.36 16.66
N LEU A 8 10.10 10.16 16.18
CA LEU A 8 10.44 8.92 16.87
C LEU A 8 11.96 8.75 16.99
N HIS A 9 12.71 9.02 15.92
CA HIS A 9 14.17 8.95 15.93
C HIS A 9 14.78 9.89 16.98
N LYS A 10 14.33 11.15 17.04
CA LYS A 10 14.75 12.11 18.08
C LYS A 10 14.43 11.61 19.49
N ASN A 11 13.24 11.05 19.69
CA ASN A 11 12.86 10.49 20.98
C ASN A 11 13.74 9.29 21.33
N LEU A 12 14.04 8.40 20.39
CA LEU A 12 14.93 7.27 20.63
C LEU A 12 16.36 7.73 20.93
N GLN A 13 16.86 8.76 20.26
CA GLN A 13 18.18 9.35 20.55
C GLN A 13 18.26 9.86 21.99
N SER A 14 17.22 10.55 22.49
CA SER A 14 17.20 11.05 23.86
C SER A 14 17.06 9.92 24.89
N HIS A 15 16.19 8.94 24.63
CA HIS A 15 15.96 7.83 25.57
C HIS A 15 17.15 6.85 25.63
N LEU A 16 17.82 6.60 24.50
CA LEU A 16 18.99 5.72 24.43
C LEU A 16 20.31 6.46 24.67
N SER A 17 20.27 7.79 24.86
CA SER A 17 21.46 8.64 25.00
C SER A 17 22.49 8.46 23.88
N ASN A 18 22.04 8.16 22.65
CA ASN A 18 22.91 7.86 21.51
C ASN A 18 22.71 8.89 20.39
N GLN A 19 23.65 9.84 20.30
CA GLN A 19 23.66 10.89 19.27
C GLN A 19 24.08 10.37 17.88
N GLY A 20 24.75 9.21 17.83
CA GLY A 20 25.19 8.55 16.60
C GLY A 20 24.13 7.65 15.94
N LEU A 21 22.91 7.59 16.49
CA LEU A 21 21.86 6.72 16.00
C LEU A 21 21.55 6.98 14.51
N VAL A 22 21.63 5.94 13.71
CA VAL A 22 21.27 5.94 12.29
C VAL A 22 19.90 5.30 12.09
N PHE A 23 19.24 5.63 10.99
CA PHE A 23 17.93 5.11 10.62
C PHE A 23 17.99 4.45 9.25
N LEU A 24 17.83 3.14 9.20
CA LEU A 24 17.74 2.38 7.95
C LEU A 24 16.29 2.38 7.46
N LEU A 25 16.03 3.07 6.35
CA LEU A 25 14.74 3.05 5.68
C LEU A 25 14.75 1.99 4.57
N LEU A 26 13.79 1.06 4.63
CA LEU A 26 13.57 0.01 3.63
C LEU A 26 12.22 0.24 2.97
N THR A 27 12.20 0.35 1.65
CA THR A 27 10.99 0.56 0.85
C THR A 27 10.89 -0.56 -0.18
N SER A 28 9.92 -1.45 0.00
CA SER A 28 9.58 -2.46 -1.00
C SER A 28 8.45 -1.96 -1.88
N SER A 29 8.61 -2.06 -3.19
CA SER A 29 7.60 -1.67 -4.18
C SER A 29 7.51 -2.71 -5.30
N VAL A 30 6.30 -2.98 -5.77
CA VAL A 30 6.09 -3.74 -7.02
C VAL A 30 6.29 -2.79 -8.18
N MET A 31 7.16 -3.16 -9.13
CA MET A 31 7.52 -2.30 -10.26
C MET A 31 6.61 -2.49 -11.46
N THR A 32 6.04 -3.68 -11.61
CA THR A 32 5.20 -4.06 -12.74
C THR A 32 3.78 -4.37 -12.27
N GLU A 33 2.77 -4.03 -13.09
CA GLU A 33 1.37 -4.36 -12.79
C GLU A 33 1.14 -5.88 -12.68
N SER A 34 1.92 -6.66 -13.43
CA SER A 34 1.90 -8.12 -13.39
C SER A 34 2.55 -8.73 -12.15
N CYS A 35 3.11 -7.92 -11.24
CA CYS A 35 3.83 -8.38 -10.06
C CYS A 35 5.01 -9.32 -10.36
N SER A 36 5.58 -9.22 -11.57
CA SER A 36 6.74 -10.01 -11.99
C SER A 36 8.07 -9.44 -11.50
N THR A 37 8.12 -8.14 -11.21
CA THR A 37 9.35 -7.43 -10.81
C THR A 37 9.12 -6.67 -9.51
N TYR A 38 9.98 -6.91 -8.52
CA TYR A 38 9.97 -6.25 -7.22
C TYR A 38 11.25 -5.42 -7.06
N ARG A 39 11.12 -4.31 -6.34
CA ARG A 39 12.25 -3.44 -5.98
C ARG A 39 12.25 -3.21 -4.48
N LEU A 40 13.38 -3.52 -3.84
CA LEU A 40 13.65 -3.19 -2.44
C LEU A 40 14.70 -2.06 -2.41
N GLU A 41 14.25 -0.82 -2.24
CA GLU A 41 15.13 0.32 -2.06
C GLU A 41 15.51 0.47 -0.59
N HIS A 42 16.76 0.84 -0.33
CA HIS A 42 17.26 1.05 1.02
C HIS A 42 18.07 2.34 1.12
N ALA A 43 17.98 3.02 2.25
CA ALA A 43 18.75 4.23 2.52
C ALA A 43 19.00 4.41 4.02
N LEU A 44 20.27 4.59 4.38
CA LEU A 44 20.67 4.90 5.74
C LEU A 44 20.63 6.42 5.95
N HIS A 45 19.97 6.88 7.00
CA HIS A 45 19.86 8.30 7.34
C HIS A 45 20.49 8.57 8.69
N ARG A 46 21.17 9.70 8.83
CA ARG A 46 21.71 10.17 10.10
C ARG A 46 21.30 11.62 10.33
N PRO A 47 20.89 12.01 11.55
CA PRO A 47 20.68 13.41 11.86
C PRO A 47 22.02 14.13 11.93
N GLN A 48 22.12 15.25 11.21
CA GLN A 48 23.24 16.17 11.24
C GLN A 48 22.68 17.60 11.17
N GLU A 49 23.02 18.42 12.17
CA GLU A 49 22.63 19.84 12.24
C GLU A 49 21.11 20.08 12.12
N GLY A 50 20.29 19.17 12.67
CA GLY A 50 18.83 19.27 12.64
C GLY A 50 18.16 18.78 11.33
N LEU A 51 18.96 18.46 10.32
CA LEU A 51 18.53 17.80 9.08
C LEU A 51 18.89 16.31 9.11
N PHE A 52 18.28 15.52 8.23
CA PHE A 52 18.63 14.12 8.04
C PHE A 52 19.38 13.99 6.72
N GLN A 53 20.61 13.49 6.80
CA GLN A 53 21.47 13.27 5.64
C GLN A 53 21.53 11.78 5.31
N LYS A 54 21.63 11.45 4.02
CA LYS A 54 21.81 10.08 3.54
C LYS A 54 23.28 9.68 3.72
N VAL A 55 23.52 8.54 4.35
CA VAL A 55 24.84 7.96 4.60
C VAL A 55 25.06 6.80 3.62
N PRO A 56 26.24 6.70 2.97
CA PRO A 56 26.55 5.56 2.12
C PRO A 56 26.54 4.26 2.93
N LEU A 57 25.91 3.23 2.40
CA LEU A 57 25.88 1.89 2.97
C LEU A 57 26.61 0.95 2.01
N VAL A 58 27.57 0.19 2.54
CA VAL A 58 28.31 -0.84 1.79
C VAL A 58 28.04 -2.19 2.44
N VAL A 59 27.68 -3.17 1.62
CA VAL A 59 27.50 -4.56 2.06
C VAL A 59 28.76 -5.34 1.76
N THR A 60 29.45 -5.77 2.81
CA THR A 60 30.68 -6.55 2.69
C THR A 60 30.38 -7.91 2.05
N ASN A 61 31.19 -8.31 1.07
CA ASN A 61 31.05 -9.58 0.37
C ASN A 61 32.44 -10.17 0.04
N LEU A 62 32.47 -11.46 -0.32
CA LEU A 62 33.72 -12.18 -0.62
C LEU A 62 34.45 -11.63 -1.86
N GLY A 63 33.74 -10.99 -2.80
CA GLY A 63 34.34 -10.39 -3.99
C GLY A 63 35.18 -9.14 -3.69
N MET A 64 35.10 -8.59 -2.47
CA MET A 64 35.98 -7.50 -2.03
C MET A 64 37.32 -8.01 -1.48
N ALA A 65 37.52 -9.33 -1.40
CA ALA A 65 38.81 -9.91 -1.02
C ALA A 65 39.82 -9.81 -2.19
N GLU A 66 41.09 -9.62 -1.85
CA GLU A 66 42.20 -9.44 -2.80
C GLU A 66 42.44 -10.68 -3.69
N GLN A 67 43.03 -10.46 -4.87
CA GLN A 67 43.25 -11.44 -5.93
C GLN A 67 44.13 -12.63 -5.47
N GLN A 68 43.56 -13.83 -5.55
CA GLN A 68 44.25 -15.10 -5.28
C GLN A 68 44.94 -15.61 -6.55
N GLY A 69 46.11 -15.06 -6.86
CA GLY A 69 46.99 -15.63 -7.89
C GLY A 69 47.92 -16.68 -7.28
N TYR A 70 47.68 -17.97 -7.57
CA TYR A 70 48.65 -19.01 -7.21
C TYR A 70 49.79 -19.04 -8.23
N ARG A 71 51.04 -19.03 -7.74
CA ARG A 71 52.22 -19.18 -8.59
C ARG A 71 52.37 -20.65 -9.02
N THR A 72 52.13 -20.94 -10.29
CA THR A 72 52.20 -22.30 -10.86
C THR A 72 53.58 -22.69 -11.38
N VAL A 73 54.42 -21.70 -11.71
CA VAL A 73 55.78 -21.92 -12.23
C VAL A 73 56.80 -21.17 -11.36
N SER A 74 57.82 -21.90 -10.89
CA SER A 74 58.99 -21.33 -10.23
C SER A 74 60.07 -21.03 -11.27
N GLY A 75 60.83 -19.94 -11.06
CA GLY A 75 62.06 -19.71 -11.82
C GLY A 75 63.13 -20.69 -11.35
N SER A 76 63.85 -21.33 -12.28
CA SER A 76 64.97 -22.20 -11.92
C SER A 76 66.15 -21.37 -11.40
N CYS A 77 66.79 -21.82 -10.32
CA CYS A 77 67.97 -21.19 -9.74
C CYS A 77 69.09 -22.22 -9.58
N VAL A 78 70.24 -21.98 -10.20
CA VAL A 78 71.40 -22.88 -10.19
C VAL A 78 72.32 -22.64 -8.97
N SER A 79 72.00 -21.64 -8.14
CA SER A 79 72.80 -21.28 -6.97
C SER A 79 72.74 -22.34 -5.87
N SER A 80 73.86 -23.00 -5.62
CA SER A 80 74.01 -24.01 -4.55
C SER A 80 73.82 -23.44 -3.15
N GLY A 81 74.25 -22.19 -2.93
CA GLY A 81 74.09 -21.50 -1.64
C GLY A 81 72.62 -21.26 -1.30
N PHE A 82 71.82 -20.84 -2.29
CA PHE A 82 70.38 -20.66 -2.12
C PHE A 82 69.67 -21.98 -1.77
N VAL A 83 69.94 -23.04 -2.53
CA VAL A 83 69.34 -24.37 -2.28
C VAL A 83 69.71 -24.89 -0.89
N ARG A 84 70.95 -24.71 -0.45
CA ARG A 84 71.40 -25.13 0.88
C ARG A 84 70.65 -24.40 2.00
N ALA A 85 70.50 -23.08 1.89
CA ALA A 85 69.78 -22.28 2.87
C ALA A 85 68.29 -22.68 2.96
N VAL A 86 67.61 -22.84 1.81
CA VAL A 86 66.21 -23.27 1.77
C VAL A 86 66.04 -24.66 2.38
N ARG A 87 66.95 -25.60 2.12
CA ARG A 87 66.91 -26.94 2.71
C ARG A 87 67.12 -26.91 4.22
N GLN A 88 68.00 -26.05 4.72
CA GLN A 88 68.29 -25.95 6.15
C GLN A 88 67.08 -25.46 6.96
N HIS A 89 66.28 -24.55 6.40
CA HIS A 89 65.08 -23.99 7.06
C HIS A 89 63.75 -24.64 6.59
N ARG A 90 63.82 -25.72 5.79
CA ARG A 90 62.61 -26.35 5.22
C ARG A 90 61.68 -26.90 6.30
N SER A 91 62.24 -27.48 7.35
CA SER A 91 61.48 -28.08 8.46
C SER A 91 60.67 -27.05 9.27
N ASP A 92 61.00 -25.76 9.16
CA ASP A 92 60.31 -24.70 9.88
C ASP A 92 58.90 -24.43 9.30
N PHE A 93 58.66 -24.82 8.04
CA PHE A 93 57.41 -24.54 7.30
C PHE A 93 56.73 -25.79 6.72
N PHE A 94 57.50 -26.83 6.39
CA PHE A 94 57.00 -28.06 5.79
C PHE A 94 57.03 -29.22 6.77
N TYR A 95 56.08 -30.14 6.64
CA TYR A 95 56.15 -31.48 7.22
C TYR A 95 57.06 -32.39 6.37
N GLU A 96 57.38 -33.57 6.91
CA GLU A 96 58.23 -34.57 6.25
C GLU A 96 57.65 -35.10 4.93
N ASP A 97 56.32 -35.08 4.79
CA ASP A 97 55.60 -35.45 3.57
C ASP A 97 55.62 -34.35 2.48
N GLY A 98 56.13 -33.16 2.81
CA GLY A 98 56.18 -32.00 1.93
C GLY A 98 54.94 -31.09 1.98
N SER A 99 53.99 -31.36 2.88
CA SER A 99 52.82 -30.50 3.13
C SER A 99 53.20 -29.24 3.92
N LEU A 100 52.52 -28.12 3.67
CA LEU A 100 52.77 -26.86 4.39
C LEU A 100 52.03 -26.85 5.73
N GLN A 101 52.73 -26.55 6.83
CA GLN A 101 52.18 -26.58 8.18
C GLN A 101 51.03 -25.57 8.37
N GLU A 102 51.15 -24.37 7.81
CA GLU A 102 50.13 -23.32 7.92
C GLU A 102 48.81 -23.73 7.26
N VAL A 103 48.87 -24.48 6.15
CA VAL A 103 47.65 -24.95 5.46
C VAL A 103 46.85 -25.88 6.37
N HIS A 104 47.53 -26.80 7.06
CA HIS A 104 46.86 -27.70 8.00
C HIS A 104 46.27 -26.94 9.19
N LYS A 105 47.04 -26.02 9.80
CA LYS A 105 46.55 -25.19 10.91
C LYS A 105 45.30 -24.38 10.53
N ILE A 106 45.30 -23.74 9.35
CA ILE A 106 44.15 -22.97 8.86
C ILE A 106 42.96 -23.89 8.56
N ASN A 107 43.21 -25.06 7.96
CA ASN A 107 42.15 -26.03 7.68
C ASN A 107 41.52 -26.61 8.95
N GLU A 108 42.31 -26.91 9.98
CA GLU A 108 41.80 -27.36 11.29
C GLU A 108 40.98 -26.26 11.98
N MET A 109 41.48 -25.02 11.96
CA MET A 109 40.73 -23.85 12.43
C MET A 109 39.41 -23.69 11.65
N TYR A 110 39.41 -23.89 10.34
CA TYR A 110 38.20 -23.83 9.53
C TYR A 110 37.23 -24.98 9.85
N ALA A 111 37.74 -26.20 10.04
CA ALA A 111 36.93 -27.37 10.39
C ALA A 111 36.23 -27.19 11.74
N THR A 112 36.95 -26.70 12.74
CA THR A 112 36.37 -26.38 14.06
C THR A 112 35.31 -25.29 13.96
N LEU A 113 35.57 -24.20 13.22
CA LEU A 113 34.57 -23.16 12.97
C LEU A 113 33.32 -23.69 12.25
N GLN A 114 33.49 -24.57 11.27
CA GLN A 114 32.39 -25.18 10.52
C GLN A 114 31.52 -26.07 11.41
N GLU A 115 32.13 -26.81 12.35
CA GLU A 115 31.40 -27.62 13.33
C GLU A 115 30.61 -26.74 14.31
N GLU A 116 31.21 -25.67 14.82
CA GLU A 116 30.51 -24.70 15.67
C GLU A 116 29.33 -24.05 14.93
N LEU A 117 29.51 -23.67 13.66
CA LEU A 117 28.42 -23.13 12.83
C LEU A 117 27.28 -24.14 12.67
N LYS A 118 27.60 -25.42 12.45
CA LYS A 118 26.60 -26.50 12.36
C LYS A 118 25.82 -26.66 13.67
N ASN A 119 26.50 -26.59 14.81
CA ASN A 119 25.87 -26.66 16.13
C ASN A 119 24.92 -25.49 16.36
N ILE A 120 25.34 -24.27 16.01
CA ILE A 120 24.49 -23.06 16.09
C ILE A 120 23.28 -23.21 15.16
N CYS A 121 23.46 -23.68 13.93
CA CYS A 121 22.35 -23.91 12.99
C CYS A 121 21.30 -24.86 13.56
N SER A 122 21.72 -25.98 14.17
CA SER A 122 20.79 -26.93 14.80
C SER A 122 20.02 -26.30 15.98
N THR A 123 20.68 -25.42 16.74
CA THR A 123 20.04 -24.69 17.85
C THR A 123 19.02 -23.68 17.33
N VAL A 124 19.38 -22.93 16.28
CA VAL A 124 18.48 -21.96 15.63
C VAL A 124 17.26 -22.67 15.05
N GLU A 125 17.43 -23.80 14.36
CA GLU A 125 16.33 -24.61 13.82
C GLU A 125 15.30 -25.00 14.89
N VAL A 126 15.77 -25.51 16.04
CA VAL A 126 14.88 -25.87 17.17
C VAL A 126 14.16 -24.64 17.71
N SER A 127 14.87 -23.51 17.84
CA SER A 127 14.28 -22.26 18.33
C SER A 127 13.22 -21.69 17.39
N GLU A 128 13.46 -21.74 16.07
CA GLU A 128 12.51 -21.29 15.04
C GLU A 128 11.24 -22.14 15.05
N ARG A 129 11.38 -23.47 15.15
CA ARG A 129 10.21 -24.38 15.32
C ARG A 129 9.40 -24.06 16.58
N SER A 130 10.09 -23.72 17.67
CA SER A 130 9.42 -23.32 18.91
C SER A 130 8.65 -22.00 18.74
N VAL A 131 9.22 -21.02 18.04
CA VAL A 131 8.57 -19.74 17.74
C VAL A 131 7.37 -19.95 16.82
N GLU A 132 7.50 -20.78 15.79
CA GLU A 132 6.41 -21.14 14.88
C GLU A 132 5.21 -21.73 15.64
N LYS A 133 5.48 -22.72 16.50
CA LYS A 133 4.44 -23.34 17.35
C LYS A 133 3.74 -22.30 18.23
N LEU A 134 4.51 -21.45 18.91
CA LEU A 134 3.96 -20.43 19.81
C LEU A 134 3.14 -19.38 19.04
N LEU A 135 3.59 -18.97 17.86
CA LEU A 135 2.85 -18.04 17.00
C LEU A 135 1.51 -18.64 16.54
N ALA A 136 1.48 -19.93 16.22
CA ALA A 136 0.24 -20.64 15.87
C ALA A 136 -0.74 -20.66 17.05
N GLU A 137 -0.27 -21.03 18.26
CA GLU A 137 -1.07 -21.04 19.48
C GLU A 137 -1.63 -19.65 19.83
N VAL A 138 -0.78 -18.61 19.79
CA VAL A 138 -1.20 -17.22 20.04
C VAL A 138 -2.23 -16.76 19.02
N SER A 139 -2.08 -17.15 17.75
CA SER A 139 -3.03 -16.80 16.69
C SER A 139 -4.39 -17.47 16.90
N GLN A 140 -4.40 -18.77 17.22
CA GLN A 140 -5.61 -19.51 17.57
C GLN A 140 -6.33 -18.86 18.77
N LEU A 141 -5.60 -18.55 19.85
CA LEU A 141 -6.16 -17.91 21.04
C LEU A 141 -6.76 -16.52 20.71
N LYS A 142 -6.08 -15.73 19.87
CA LYS A 142 -6.61 -14.44 19.41
C LYS A 142 -7.93 -14.60 18.64
N GLU A 143 -8.05 -15.62 17.79
CA GLU A 143 -9.29 -15.91 17.08
C GLU A 143 -10.42 -16.34 18.02
N GLU A 144 -10.14 -17.20 19.00
CA GLU A 144 -11.12 -17.60 20.00
C GLU A 144 -11.62 -16.42 20.83
N ILE A 145 -10.72 -15.51 21.23
CA ILE A 145 -11.08 -14.27 21.93
C ILE A 145 -11.97 -13.41 21.03
N LYS A 146 -11.65 -13.29 19.73
CA LYS A 146 -12.46 -12.53 18.77
C LYS A 146 -13.87 -13.14 18.63
N LYS A 147 -13.97 -14.46 18.48
CA LYS A 147 -15.26 -15.19 18.40
C LYS A 147 -16.10 -15.00 19.67
N LYS A 148 -15.50 -15.16 20.86
CA LYS A 148 -16.17 -14.95 22.14
C LYS A 148 -16.65 -13.51 22.34
N LYS A 149 -15.87 -12.50 21.93
CA LYS A 149 -16.28 -11.09 21.95
C LYS A 149 -17.46 -10.81 21.02
N GLN A 150 -17.45 -11.38 19.81
CA GLN A 150 -18.56 -11.22 18.85
C GLN A 150 -19.86 -11.87 19.36
N GLN A 151 -19.78 -13.07 19.95
CA GLN A 151 -20.94 -13.75 20.52
C GLN A 151 -21.56 -12.96 21.68
N LYS A 152 -20.75 -12.42 22.60
CA LYS A 152 -21.24 -11.58 23.71
C LYS A 152 -21.96 -10.32 23.21
N ASN A 153 -21.43 -9.64 22.19
CA ASN A 153 -22.07 -8.45 21.61
C ASN A 153 -23.35 -8.76 20.80
N SER A 154 -23.55 -10.01 20.37
CA SER A 154 -24.75 -10.45 19.64
C SER A 154 -25.89 -10.93 20.55
N GLY A 155 -25.58 -11.35 21.78
CA GLY A 155 -26.56 -11.81 22.77
C GLY A 155 -27.39 -10.68 23.39
N GLU A 156 -26.83 -9.47 23.52
CA GLU A 156 -27.55 -8.32 24.11
C GLU A 156 -28.59 -7.66 23.19
N LYS A 157 -28.64 -8.02 21.89
CA LYS A 157 -29.53 -7.36 20.92
C LYS A 157 -30.80 -8.15 20.54
N LYS A 158 -30.98 -9.39 21.00
CA LYS A 158 -32.11 -10.23 20.54
C LYS A 158 -33.35 -10.24 21.44
N ASP A 159 -33.27 -9.74 22.67
CA ASP A 159 -34.37 -9.83 23.65
C ASP A 159 -35.09 -8.52 23.93
N ARG A 160 -35.09 -7.58 22.98
CA ARG A 160 -36.07 -6.48 22.99
C ARG A 160 -36.89 -6.56 21.71
N PRO A 161 -38.23 -6.66 21.78
CA PRO A 161 -39.03 -6.39 20.59
C PRO A 161 -38.62 -5.02 20.08
N GLU A 162 -38.15 -4.93 18.82
CA GLU A 162 -37.87 -3.64 18.19
C GLU A 162 -39.15 -2.82 18.29
N GLU A 163 -39.15 -1.81 19.17
CA GLU A 163 -40.19 -0.79 19.17
C GLU A 163 -40.28 -0.26 17.72
N PRO A 164 -41.49 -0.09 17.18
CA PRO A 164 -41.66 0.36 15.82
C PRO A 164 -40.86 1.65 15.64
N LYS A 165 -39.94 1.67 14.68
CA LYS A 165 -39.11 2.86 14.39
C LYS A 165 -40.03 3.99 13.93
N GLU A 166 -40.35 4.88 14.86
CA GLU A 166 -41.23 6.03 14.60
C GLU A 166 -40.53 7.04 13.68
N ASN A 167 -41.31 7.74 12.85
CA ASN A 167 -40.79 8.83 12.06
C ASN A 167 -40.64 10.07 12.96
N VAL A 168 -39.50 10.15 13.65
CA VAL A 168 -39.17 11.18 14.63
C VAL A 168 -39.35 12.61 14.08
N LEU A 169 -38.95 12.85 12.82
CA LEU A 169 -39.09 14.16 12.18
C LEU A 169 -40.56 14.57 12.00
N LEU A 170 -41.39 13.64 11.52
CA LEU A 170 -42.81 13.88 11.34
C LEU A 170 -43.53 14.06 12.69
N CYS A 171 -43.21 13.23 13.68
CA CYS A 171 -43.78 13.34 15.01
C CYS A 171 -43.46 14.69 15.66
N GLN A 172 -42.21 15.15 15.56
CA GLN A 172 -41.83 16.47 16.06
C GLN A 172 -42.54 17.60 15.28
N ALA A 173 -42.63 17.51 13.94
CA ALA A 173 -43.31 18.52 13.13
C ALA A 173 -44.78 18.66 13.53
N LEU A 174 -45.50 17.54 13.68
CA LEU A 174 -46.90 17.55 14.08
C LEU A 174 -47.10 18.12 15.49
N GLN A 175 -46.15 17.89 16.40
CA GLN A 175 -46.15 18.52 17.73
C GLN A 175 -45.90 20.03 17.66
N THR A 176 -44.97 20.49 16.80
CA THR A 176 -44.64 21.93 16.68
C THR A 176 -45.73 22.73 15.98
N TYR A 177 -46.32 22.22 14.89
CA TYR A 177 -47.38 22.95 14.16
C TYR A 177 -48.76 22.80 14.79
N PHE A 178 -49.06 21.65 15.42
CA PHE A 178 -50.41 21.32 15.91
C PHE A 178 -50.40 20.70 17.32
N PRO A 179 -49.93 21.42 18.35
CA PRO A 179 -49.74 20.89 19.71
C PRO A 179 -51.02 20.34 20.36
N ASN A 180 -52.19 20.88 20.01
CA ASN A 180 -53.48 20.55 20.64
C ASN A 180 -54.42 19.69 19.76
N SER A 181 -53.92 19.12 18.67
CA SER A 181 -54.76 18.45 17.67
C SER A 181 -55.14 17.00 18.01
N GLY A 182 -54.40 16.35 18.92
CA GLY A 182 -54.56 14.92 19.19
C GLY A 182 -54.16 14.01 18.00
N LEU A 183 -53.59 14.57 16.92
CA LEU A 183 -53.25 13.88 15.66
C LEU A 183 -51.79 13.38 15.59
N GLN A 184 -51.14 13.16 16.74
CA GLN A 184 -49.71 12.83 16.84
C GLN A 184 -49.40 11.34 16.58
N THR A 185 -50.24 10.68 15.80
CA THR A 185 -50.28 9.22 15.62
C THR A 185 -50.16 8.88 14.14
N CYS A 186 -49.22 8.04 13.77
CA CYS A 186 -49.07 7.55 12.40
C CYS A 186 -49.71 6.17 12.19
N ILE A 187 -50.51 5.69 13.14
CA ILE A 187 -51.03 4.31 13.17
C ILE A 187 -52.56 4.30 13.22
N VAL A 188 -53.14 3.64 12.22
CA VAL A 188 -54.60 3.47 12.08
C VAL A 188 -54.95 2.00 12.31
N SER A 189 -56.07 1.73 12.97
CA SER A 189 -56.59 0.37 13.11
C SER A 189 -57.09 -0.18 11.78
N PHE A 190 -56.87 -1.47 11.51
CA PHE A 190 -57.34 -2.15 10.28
C PHE A 190 -58.87 -2.05 10.05
N LYS A 191 -59.64 -1.80 11.12
CA LYS A 191 -61.10 -1.60 11.07
C LYS A 191 -61.52 -0.13 10.86
N GLY A 192 -60.57 0.79 10.61
CA GLY A 192 -60.81 2.16 10.13
C GLY A 192 -61.54 3.12 11.08
N ARG A 193 -61.88 2.71 12.31
CA ARG A 193 -62.78 3.48 13.18
C ARG A 193 -62.13 4.19 14.36
N ARG A 194 -60.87 3.87 14.71
CA ARG A 194 -60.13 4.59 15.75
C ARG A 194 -58.64 4.68 15.43
N ILE A 195 -58.10 5.87 15.66
CA ILE A 195 -56.67 6.18 15.69
C ILE A 195 -56.07 5.53 16.95
N SER A 196 -54.92 4.84 16.81
CA SER A 196 -54.25 4.15 17.92
C SER A 196 -53.48 5.13 18.81
N LYS A 197 -53.43 4.91 20.13
CA LYS A 197 -52.77 5.80 21.13
C LYS A 197 -51.23 5.72 21.15
N ASN A 198 -50.62 5.14 20.12
CA ASN A 198 -49.16 5.07 20.02
C ASN A 198 -48.68 6.38 19.38
N CYS A 199 -48.53 7.41 20.21
CA CYS A 199 -47.87 8.66 19.84
C CYS A 199 -46.44 8.63 20.36
N CYS A 200 -45.50 9.12 19.55
CA CYS A 200 -44.20 9.55 20.04
C CYS A 200 -44.41 10.63 21.11
N LYS A 201 -44.08 10.34 22.38
CA LYS A 201 -44.21 11.30 23.50
C LYS A 201 -42.89 11.98 23.86
N THR A 202 -41.80 11.54 23.26
CA THR A 202 -40.46 12.08 23.47
C THR A 202 -40.28 13.35 22.65
N ASP A 203 -39.92 14.45 23.32
CA ASP A 203 -39.42 15.64 22.62
C ASP A 203 -38.01 15.35 22.13
N HIS A 204 -37.84 15.32 20.81
CA HIS A 204 -36.57 15.01 20.17
C HIS A 204 -35.68 16.25 19.99
N LYS A 205 -36.11 17.44 20.46
CA LYS A 205 -35.38 18.71 20.36
C LYS A 205 -34.94 19.06 18.93
N ILE A 206 -35.74 18.69 17.94
CA ILE A 206 -35.49 19.03 16.54
C ILE A 206 -36.18 20.37 16.26
N ASN A 207 -35.41 21.36 15.81
CA ASN A 207 -35.93 22.68 15.44
C ASN A 207 -36.44 22.65 14.00
N ILE A 208 -37.76 22.73 13.80
CA ILE A 208 -38.40 22.68 12.48
C ILE A 208 -38.95 24.08 12.18
N THR A 209 -38.29 24.80 11.27
CA THR A 209 -38.52 26.22 10.98
C THR A 209 -39.28 26.50 9.68
N ASP A 210 -39.68 25.47 8.93
CA ASP A 210 -40.28 25.66 7.60
C ASP A 210 -41.76 26.06 7.69
N LYS A 211 -42.17 27.20 7.13
CA LYS A 211 -43.58 27.59 7.18
C LYS A 211 -44.44 26.62 6.36
N LEU A 212 -45.48 26.04 6.97
CA LEU A 212 -46.56 25.39 6.23
C LEU A 212 -47.21 26.41 5.30
N THR A 213 -47.52 25.99 4.08
CA THR A 213 -48.13 26.71 2.95
C THR A 213 -48.35 28.22 3.15
N LEU A 214 -47.70 29.03 2.30
CA LEU A 214 -47.90 30.47 2.23
C LEU A 214 -49.39 30.80 1.99
N MET A 215 -50.09 31.26 3.02
CA MET A 215 -51.49 31.70 2.93
C MET A 215 -51.53 33.11 2.34
N VAL A 216 -51.57 33.20 1.01
CA VAL A 216 -51.84 34.45 0.28
C VAL A 216 -53.27 34.39 -0.21
N GLU A 217 -54.10 35.29 0.31
CA GLU A 217 -55.44 35.51 -0.23
C GLU A 217 -55.31 36.51 -1.39
N GLU A 218 -55.17 35.99 -2.61
CA GLU A 218 -55.26 36.81 -3.82
C GLU A 218 -56.72 37.23 -4.01
N LYS A 219 -57.06 38.44 -3.54
CA LYS A 219 -58.25 39.14 -4.01
C LYS A 219 -57.90 39.79 -5.34
N ASP A 220 -58.40 39.21 -6.42
CA ASP A 220 -59.17 39.92 -7.46
C ASP A 220 -59.49 38.96 -8.63
N PHE A 221 -60.75 38.59 -8.75
CA PHE A 221 -61.36 38.10 -9.99
C PHE A 221 -62.43 39.11 -10.43
N PRO A 222 -62.53 39.39 -11.73
CA PRO A 222 -63.84 39.52 -12.33
C PRO A 222 -64.05 38.48 -13.44
N GLU A 223 -65.26 37.96 -13.42
CA GLU A 223 -65.79 36.85 -14.19
C GLU A 223 -66.01 37.15 -15.69
N HIS A 224 -65.90 36.06 -16.47
CA HIS A 224 -66.68 35.71 -17.67
C HIS A 224 -66.84 36.69 -18.84
N GLU A 225 -66.23 36.34 -19.99
CA GLU A 225 -66.94 36.39 -21.28
C GLU A 225 -66.67 35.15 -22.15
N THR A 226 -67.77 34.58 -22.63
CA THR A 226 -67.90 33.44 -23.53
C THR A 226 -68.03 33.89 -25.00
N ARG A 227 -67.68 32.98 -25.92
CA ARG A 227 -67.97 32.92 -27.39
C ARG A 227 -66.94 33.66 -28.27
N GLN A 228 -66.55 33.20 -29.47
CA GLN A 228 -67.13 32.23 -30.38
C GLN A 228 -66.09 31.75 -31.44
N LEU A 229 -66.36 30.58 -32.03
CA LEU A 229 -65.70 30.06 -33.24
C LEU A 229 -65.87 31.00 -34.44
N THR A 230 -64.83 31.16 -35.25
CA THR A 230 -64.98 31.24 -36.73
C THR A 230 -63.68 30.85 -37.45
N LYS A 231 -63.82 29.92 -38.40
CA LYS A 231 -62.78 29.46 -39.34
C LYS A 231 -62.70 30.43 -40.53
N ARG A 232 -61.50 30.81 -40.99
CA ARG A 232 -61.04 30.61 -42.39
C ARG A 232 -59.60 31.07 -42.64
N LYS A 233 -58.88 30.14 -43.28
CA LYS A 233 -57.83 30.25 -44.31
C LYS A 233 -56.38 30.67 -43.95
N VAL A 234 -55.55 29.64 -44.06
CA VAL A 234 -54.11 29.50 -44.29
C VAL A 234 -53.57 30.37 -45.44
N LYS A 235 -52.40 31.03 -45.25
CA LYS A 235 -51.11 30.71 -45.93
C LYS A 235 -49.91 31.52 -45.38
N GLY A 236 -48.88 30.80 -44.91
CA GLY A 236 -47.44 31.16 -44.85
C GLY A 236 -47.03 32.24 -43.84
N THR A 237 -46.00 32.14 -43.00
CA THR A 237 -44.77 31.31 -43.03
C THR A 237 -44.13 31.40 -41.63
N THR A 238 -43.64 30.26 -41.09
CA THR A 238 -42.56 30.06 -40.09
C THR A 238 -42.52 30.94 -38.82
N ALA A 239 -42.48 30.47 -37.57
CA ALA A 239 -42.03 29.20 -37.02
C ALA A 239 -42.66 28.96 -35.62
N GLY A 240 -43.01 27.71 -35.37
CA GLY A 240 -43.25 27.10 -34.07
C GLY A 240 -42.86 25.62 -34.18
N PRO A 241 -42.88 24.82 -33.10
CA PRO A 241 -43.76 25.02 -31.95
C PRO A 241 -43.08 24.91 -30.58
N LYS A 242 -43.79 25.49 -29.60
CA LYS A 242 -43.67 25.20 -28.17
C LYS A 242 -44.23 23.80 -27.88
N SER A 243 -43.72 23.14 -26.84
CA SER A 243 -44.41 23.01 -25.55
C SER A 243 -44.43 21.61 -24.90
N PHE A 244 -44.21 21.65 -23.57
CA PHE A 244 -44.68 20.80 -22.48
C PHE A 244 -44.51 19.27 -22.53
N LYS A 245 -43.86 18.73 -21.49
CA LYS A 245 -44.45 17.68 -20.63
C LYS A 245 -43.70 17.53 -19.30
N LYS A 246 -44.49 17.45 -18.23
CA LYS A 246 -44.13 17.06 -16.87
C LYS A 246 -43.37 15.74 -16.87
N SER A 247 -42.38 15.58 -15.99
CA SER A 247 -42.34 14.54 -14.95
C SER A 247 -40.97 14.50 -14.27
N ARG A 248 -40.97 14.68 -12.95
CA ARG A 248 -39.92 14.11 -12.08
C ARG A 248 -40.15 12.61 -12.05
N SER A 249 -39.14 11.83 -12.42
CA SER A 249 -38.97 10.48 -11.88
C SER A 249 -37.68 10.46 -11.08
N LEU A 250 -37.82 10.06 -9.82
CA LEU A 250 -36.72 9.67 -8.94
C LEU A 250 -36.23 8.31 -9.46
N GLN A 251 -34.99 8.23 -9.92
CA GLN A 251 -34.31 6.94 -10.03
C GLN A 251 -33.38 6.77 -8.83
N LEU A 252 -33.79 5.83 -8.00
CA LEU A 252 -33.12 5.17 -6.91
C LEU A 252 -31.76 4.62 -7.38
N HIS A 253 -30.65 5.13 -6.84
CA HIS A 253 -29.36 4.46 -6.95
C HIS A 253 -29.33 3.29 -5.96
N GLN A 254 -29.74 2.11 -6.42
CA GLN A 254 -29.33 0.85 -5.80
C GLN A 254 -28.11 0.33 -6.56
N LYS A 255 -26.99 0.22 -5.86
CA LYS A 255 -25.80 -0.51 -6.29
C LYS A 255 -26.19 -1.96 -6.57
N LEU A 256 -25.89 -2.45 -7.76
CA LEU A 256 -25.51 -3.85 -7.96
C LEU A 256 -24.34 -3.89 -8.95
N LEU A 257 -23.24 -4.43 -8.45
CA LEU A 257 -22.08 -4.88 -9.20
C LEU A 257 -22.53 -5.98 -10.16
N GLN A 258 -22.05 -5.99 -11.42
CA GLN A 258 -21.13 -7.04 -11.89
C GLN A 258 -20.68 -6.79 -13.36
N ASP A 259 -19.36 -6.79 -13.54
CA ASP A 259 -18.51 -7.27 -14.65
C ASP A 259 -18.89 -7.03 -16.13
N GLN A 260 -17.96 -6.33 -16.82
CA GLN A 260 -17.13 -6.84 -17.93
C GLN A 260 -17.09 -5.97 -19.22
N GLU A 261 -15.85 -5.53 -19.49
CA GLU A 261 -15.18 -5.30 -20.78
C GLU A 261 -15.39 -4.05 -21.66
N ASP A 262 -14.22 -3.56 -22.09
CA ASP A 262 -13.82 -2.77 -23.26
C ASP A 262 -14.46 -1.40 -23.55
N SER A 263 -13.61 -0.36 -23.46
CA SER A 263 -13.28 0.41 -24.66
C SER A 263 -12.07 1.31 -24.41
N ASP A 264 -11.08 1.13 -25.30
CA ASP A 264 -9.96 1.99 -25.64
C ASP A 264 -10.23 3.49 -25.53
N GLN A 265 -9.28 4.23 -24.95
CA GLN A 265 -8.92 5.53 -25.52
C GLN A 265 -7.44 5.85 -25.30
N GLU A 266 -6.75 5.79 -26.43
CA GLU A 266 -5.42 6.32 -26.70
C GLU A 266 -5.20 7.72 -26.10
N LYS A 267 -4.11 7.89 -25.36
CA LYS A 267 -3.39 9.17 -25.32
C LYS A 267 -1.91 8.95 -25.58
N LYS A 268 -1.62 9.00 -26.86
CA LYS A 268 -0.32 9.25 -27.49
C LYS A 268 0.28 10.54 -26.93
N LEU A 269 1.42 10.45 -26.23
CA LEU A 269 2.37 11.55 -26.12
C LEU A 269 3.74 11.04 -26.54
N THR A 270 4.13 11.57 -27.68
CA THR A 270 5.36 11.36 -28.43
C THR A 270 6.51 12.20 -27.87
N LEU A 271 7.70 11.57 -27.88
CA LEU A 271 9.04 12.12 -28.15
C LEU A 271 9.79 12.87 -27.03
N SER A 272 10.89 12.25 -26.59
CA SER A 272 12.23 12.81 -26.80
C SER A 272 13.28 11.70 -26.74
N SER A 273 13.73 11.28 -27.92
CA SER A 273 14.93 10.45 -28.12
C SER A 273 16.18 11.35 -28.11
N THR A 274 17.27 10.87 -27.52
CA THR A 274 18.63 11.29 -27.88
C THR A 274 19.46 10.03 -28.02
N GLU A 275 19.63 9.59 -29.27
CA GLU A 275 20.66 8.67 -29.72
C GLU A 275 21.77 9.50 -30.37
N THR A 276 23.02 9.19 -30.06
CA THR A 276 24.17 9.54 -30.90
C THR A 276 24.91 8.25 -31.20
N ASP A 277 24.82 7.87 -32.47
CA ASP A 277 25.60 6.85 -33.18
C ASP A 277 27.08 7.24 -33.27
N GLU A 278 27.97 6.27 -33.01
CA GLU A 278 29.34 6.21 -33.56
C GLU A 278 29.71 4.71 -33.74
N GLU A 279 29.02 4.01 -34.65
CA GLU A 279 29.45 2.70 -35.19
C GLU A 279 29.24 2.65 -36.71
N VAL A 280 30.06 3.39 -37.47
CA VAL A 280 30.20 3.15 -38.92
C VAL A 280 31.66 3.36 -39.34
N LEU A 281 32.54 2.38 -39.09
CA LEU A 281 33.71 2.16 -39.96
C LEU A 281 34.42 0.81 -39.78
N GLU A 282 33.78 -0.32 -40.04
CA GLU A 282 34.54 -1.53 -40.40
C GLU A 282 33.85 -2.31 -41.51
N LYS A 283 34.27 -2.02 -42.75
CA LYS A 283 34.30 -2.96 -43.88
C LYS A 283 34.98 -2.30 -45.07
N LEU A 284 36.31 -2.47 -45.17
CA LEU A 284 37.03 -2.41 -46.44
C LEU A 284 38.42 -3.07 -46.30
N LYS A 285 38.45 -4.32 -46.79
CA LYS A 285 39.55 -4.96 -47.55
C LYS A 285 40.86 -5.31 -46.84
N ASP A 286 41.05 -6.63 -46.77
CA ASP A 286 42.30 -7.33 -47.07
C ASP A 286 43.22 -6.57 -48.04
N THR A 287 44.44 -6.24 -47.61
CA THR A 287 45.67 -6.63 -48.31
C THR A 287 46.91 -6.40 -47.43
N ASN A 288 47.72 -7.46 -47.32
CA ASN A 288 49.18 -7.49 -47.20
C ASN A 288 49.94 -6.80 -46.04
N GLU A 289 50.88 -7.61 -45.54
CA GLU A 289 52.21 -7.29 -44.98
C GLU A 289 52.30 -6.78 -43.53
N TYR A 290 52.80 -7.68 -42.69
CA TYR A 290 53.47 -7.40 -41.42
C TYR A 290 54.56 -6.33 -41.58
N PRO A 291 54.75 -5.51 -40.54
CA PRO A 291 56.09 -5.49 -39.93
C PRO A 291 56.06 -5.61 -38.41
N HIS A 292 57.08 -6.29 -37.91
CA HIS A 292 57.41 -6.50 -36.51
C HIS A 292 57.55 -5.20 -35.72
N SER A 293 56.91 -5.14 -34.55
CA SER A 293 57.19 -4.16 -33.50
C SER A 293 58.19 -4.73 -32.49
N PRO A 294 59.08 -3.90 -31.92
CA PRO A 294 60.22 -4.36 -31.16
C PRO A 294 59.85 -4.78 -29.73
N THR A 295 60.63 -5.73 -29.26
CA THR A 295 60.66 -6.39 -27.96
C THR A 295 60.59 -5.43 -26.76
N PHE A 296 59.75 -5.79 -25.79
CA PHE A 296 60.17 -6.11 -24.43
C PHE A 296 59.41 -7.36 -23.95
#